data_AF-A0A3Q0EKZ3-F1
#
_entry.id   AF-A0A3Q0EKZ3-F1
#
_cell.length_a   1.000
_cell.length_b   1.000
_cell.length_c   1.000
_cell.angle_alpha   90.00
_cell.angle_beta   90.00
_cell.angle_gamma   90.00
#
_symmetry.space_group_name_H-M   'P 1'
#
loop_
_entity.id
_entity.type
_entity.pdbx_description
1 polymer ?
#
loop_
_entity_poly.entity_id
_entity_poly.type
_entity_poly.pdbx_seq_one_letter_code
_entity_poly.pdbx_strand_id
1 'polypeptide(L)'
;LVEIAESRFPRYFNTEEKLLLTSSKVHLYRELTCDEVLQRIESLEEEIISKGVKLVIIDSVASVVRKEFDTQLQGNLKERNKFLAREASSLKYLAEEFSIPVSFSFFLSFLFFILY
;
A
#
# COMPACT_ATOMS: atom_id res chain seq x y z
N LEU A 1 -4.03 16.49 1.89
CA LEU A 1 -2.77 16.59 1.12
C LEU A 1 -2.54 17.99 0.59
N VAL A 2 -3.52 18.60 -0.10
CA VAL A 2 -3.46 19.99 -0.60
C VAL A 2 -3.11 20.99 0.51
N GLU A 3 -3.88 21.02 1.60
CA GLU A 3 -3.60 21.92 2.74
C GLU A 3 -2.20 21.75 3.34
N ILE A 4 -1.72 20.50 3.43
CA ILE A 4 -0.37 20.19 3.95
C ILE A 4 0.69 20.69 2.97
N ALA A 5 0.47 20.54 1.67
CA ALA A 5 1.37 20.98 0.61
C ALA A 5 1.50 22.51 0.60
N GLU A 6 0.39 23.23 0.69
CA GLU A 6 0.35 24.70 0.81
C GLU A 6 1.05 25.19 2.08
N SER A 7 0.78 24.55 3.22
CA SER A 7 1.36 24.93 4.51
C SER A 7 2.86 24.67 4.59
N ARG A 8 3.33 23.51 4.11
CA ARG A 8 4.74 23.12 4.22
C ARG A 8 5.63 23.68 3.11
N PHE A 9 5.10 23.85 1.90
CA PHE A 9 5.87 24.30 0.74
C PHE A 9 5.18 25.47 -0.02
N PRO A 10 4.90 26.59 0.66
CA PRO A 10 4.10 27.69 0.09
C PRO A 10 4.75 28.35 -1.13
N ARG A 11 6.08 28.32 -1.25
CA ARG A 11 6.80 28.88 -2.42
C ARG A 11 6.68 27.98 -3.66
N TYR A 12 6.51 26.68 -3.48
CA TYR A 12 6.41 25.72 -4.58
C TYR A 12 4.96 25.60 -5.06
N PHE A 13 4.02 25.47 -4.12
CA PHE A 13 2.58 25.45 -4.37
C PHE A 13 1.98 26.84 -4.28
N ASN A 14 2.49 27.75 -5.10
CA ASN A 14 2.07 29.15 -5.12
C ASN A 14 0.89 29.44 -6.07
N THR A 15 0.42 28.43 -6.81
CA THR A 15 -0.72 28.53 -7.72
C THR A 15 -1.65 27.33 -7.54
N GLU A 16 -2.94 27.56 -7.73
CA GLU A 16 -3.97 26.52 -7.68
C GLU A 16 -3.72 25.41 -8.72
N GLU A 17 -3.25 25.77 -9.91
CA GLU A 17 -2.92 24.84 -10.98
C GLU A 17 -1.86 23.80 -10.54
N LYS A 18 -0.79 24.23 -9.84
CA LYS A 18 0.24 23.30 -9.34
C LYS A 18 -0.29 22.34 -8.28
N LEU A 19 -1.24 22.80 -7.46
CA LEU A 19 -1.90 21.97 -6.45
C LEU A 19 -2.78 20.91 -7.12
N LEU A 20 -3.60 21.33 -8.09
CA LEU A 20 -4.47 20.42 -8.86
C LEU A 20 -3.65 19.38 -9.63
N LEU A 21 -2.57 19.81 -10.31
CA LEU A 21 -1.66 18.91 -11.02
C LEU A 21 -0.94 17.91 -10.12
N THR A 22 -0.76 18.25 -8.84
CA THR A 22 -0.12 17.34 -7.88
C THR A 22 -1.14 16.37 -7.31
N SER A 23 -2.35 16.83 -7.00
CA SER A 23 -3.42 15.98 -6.51
C SER A 23 -3.87 14.96 -7.58
N SER A 24 -3.87 15.33 -8.86
CA SER A 24 -4.29 14.43 -9.95
C SER A 24 -3.31 13.29 -10.22
N LYS A 25 -2.07 13.40 -9.73
CA LYS A 25 -1.03 12.36 -9.83
C LYS A 25 -1.06 11.36 -8.66
N VAL A 26 -1.96 11.55 -7.70
CA VAL A 26 -2.15 10.64 -6.57
C VAL A 26 -3.30 9.70 -6.89
N HIS A 27 -2.99 8.41 -7.03
CA HIS A 27 -3.97 7.36 -7.25
C HIS A 27 -4.28 6.66 -5.92
N LEU A 28 -5.51 6.80 -5.43
CA LEU A 28 -5.95 6.26 -4.14
C LEU A 28 -6.94 5.11 -4.35
N TYR A 29 -6.67 3.99 -3.69
CA TYR A 29 -7.54 2.82 -3.66
C TYR A 29 -7.80 2.40 -2.23
N ARG A 30 -8.97 1.81 -2.00
CA ARG A 30 -9.37 1.29 -0.70
C ARG A 30 -9.95 -0.10 -0.88
N GLU A 31 -9.14 -1.09 -0.55
CA GLU A 31 -9.54 -2.49 -0.53
C GLU A 31 -9.98 -2.88 0.89
N LEU A 32 -11.01 -3.72 0.99
CA LEU A 32 -11.64 -4.10 2.26
C LEU A 32 -11.43 -5.57 2.61
N THR A 33 -11.03 -6.39 1.63
CA THR A 33 -10.81 -7.83 1.78
C THR A 33 -9.41 -8.27 1.34
N CYS A 34 -8.93 -9.44 1.81
CA CYS A 34 -7.61 -9.93 1.43
C CYS A 34 -7.51 -10.23 -0.07
N ASP A 35 -8.58 -10.77 -0.67
CA ASP A 35 -8.62 -11.07 -2.09
C ASP A 35 -8.55 -9.79 -2.95
N GLU A 36 -9.28 -8.73 -2.56
CA GLU A 36 -9.20 -7.42 -3.24
C GLU A 36 -7.80 -6.81 -3.13
N VAL A 37 -7.16 -6.92 -1.96
CA VAL A 37 -5.78 -6.46 -1.77
C VAL A 37 -4.83 -7.21 -2.71
N LEU A 38 -4.96 -8.54 -2.80
CA LEU A 38 -4.10 -9.34 -3.67
C LEU A 38 -4.30 -9.00 -5.15
N GLN A 39 -5.56 -8.90 -5.59
CA GLN A 39 -5.89 -8.49 -6.96
C GLN A 39 -5.33 -7.09 -7.29
N ARG A 40 -5.37 -6.17 -6.32
CA ARG A 40 -4.76 -4.85 -6.48
C ARG A 40 -3.25 -4.92 -6.60
N ILE A 41 -2.58 -5.74 -5.79
CA ILE A 41 -1.12 -5.91 -5.87
C ILE A 41 -0.73 -6.52 -7.22
N GLU A 42 -1.53 -7.44 -7.75
CA GLU A 42 -1.29 -8.05 -9.07
C GLU A 42 -1.51 -7.07 -10.22
N SER A 43 -2.46 -6.14 -10.11
CA SER A 43 -2.69 -5.11 -11.13
C SER A 43 -1.76 -3.88 -11.01
N LEU A 44 -1.01 -3.75 -9.91
CA LEU A 44 -0.12 -2.61 -9.68
C LEU A 44 0.96 -2.48 -10.78
N GLU A 45 1.43 -3.57 -11.35
CA GLU A 45 2.42 -3.55 -12.43
C GLU A 45 1.92 -2.70 -13.61
N GLU A 46 0.73 -3.01 -14.11
CA GLU A 46 0.11 -2.27 -15.21
C GLU A 46 -0.14 -0.80 -14.83
N GLU A 47 -0.55 -0.54 -13.59
CA GLU A 47 -0.75 0.83 -13.10
C GLU A 47 0.55 1.63 -13.02
N ILE A 48 1.64 1.02 -12.55
CA ILE A 48 2.96 1.65 -12.45
C ILE A 48 3.41 2.09 -13.83
N ILE A 49 3.26 1.23 -14.83
CA ILE A 49 3.65 1.50 -16.22
C ILE A 49 2.73 2.57 -16.83
N SER A 50 1.41 2.34 -16.82
CA SER A 50 0.44 3.17 -17.54
C SER A 50 0.32 4.58 -16.97
N LYS A 51 0.44 4.74 -15.65
CA LYS A 51 0.31 6.03 -14.96
C LYS A 51 1.65 6.66 -14.60
N GLY A 52 2.75 5.97 -14.85
CA GLY A 52 4.10 6.45 -14.54
C GLY A 52 4.33 6.65 -13.04
N VAL A 53 3.81 5.74 -12.21
CA VAL A 53 3.92 5.81 -10.75
C VAL A 53 5.39 5.73 -10.32
N LYS A 54 5.76 6.56 -9.33
CA LYS A 54 7.13 6.62 -8.78
C LYS A 54 7.23 6.28 -7.30
N LEU A 55 6.10 6.01 -6.66
CA LEU A 55 6.00 5.68 -5.25
C LEU A 55 4.71 4.89 -5.02
N VAL A 56 4.83 3.75 -4.34
CA VAL A 56 3.67 2.98 -3.86
C VAL A 56 3.66 3.02 -2.34
N ILE A 57 2.50 3.36 -1.77
CA ILE A 57 2.27 3.37 -0.32
C ILE A 57 1.10 2.45 -0.03
N ILE A 58 1.29 1.54 0.92
CA ILE A 58 0.27 0.60 1.39
C ILE A 58 0.04 0.81 2.89
N ASP A 59 -1.15 1.26 3.25
CA ASP A 59 -1.56 1.56 4.62
C ASP A 59 -3.02 1.12 4.88
N SER A 60 -3.32 0.04 5.59
CA SER A 60 -2.44 -1.04 6.03
C SER A 60 -3.11 -2.38 5.68
N VAL A 61 -2.37 -3.36 5.18
CA VAL A 61 -2.96 -4.70 4.92
C VAL A 61 -3.20 -5.47 6.22
N ALA A 62 -2.42 -5.16 7.26
CA ALA A 62 -2.53 -5.78 8.57
C ALA A 62 -3.92 -5.61 9.22
N SER A 63 -4.68 -4.56 8.90
CA SER A 63 -6.06 -4.41 9.40
C SER A 63 -7.06 -5.32 8.70
N VAL A 64 -6.85 -5.64 7.43
CA VAL A 64 -7.74 -6.50 6.65
C VAL A 64 -7.50 -7.96 7.01
N VAL A 65 -6.22 -8.35 7.05
CA VAL A 65 -5.79 -9.70 7.43
C VAL A 65 -6.26 -10.08 8.84
N ARG A 66 -6.23 -9.14 9.80
CA ARG A 66 -6.76 -9.41 11.16
C ARG A 66 -8.27 -9.62 11.22
N LYS A 67 -9.03 -9.03 10.30
CA LYS A 67 -10.49 -9.20 10.26
C LYS A 67 -10.88 -10.55 9.68
N GLU A 68 -10.12 -11.02 8.69
CA GLU A 68 -10.47 -12.25 7.95
C GLU A 68 -9.85 -13.52 8.54
N PHE A 69 -8.63 -13.42 9.08
CA PHE A 69 -7.97 -14.55 9.71
C PHE A 69 -8.19 -14.50 11.23
N ASP A 70 -9.28 -15.11 11.69
CA ASP A 70 -9.49 -15.32 13.13
C ASP A 70 -8.38 -16.22 13.68
N THR A 71 -7.66 -15.70 14.68
CA THR A 71 -6.41 -16.27 15.20
C THR A 71 -6.63 -17.47 16.13
N GLN A 72 -7.89 -17.78 16.45
CA GLN A 72 -8.28 -18.91 17.30
C GLN A 72 -8.23 -20.27 16.56
N LEU A 73 -8.20 -20.28 15.22
CA LEU A 73 -8.19 -21.50 14.42
C LEU A 73 -6.78 -21.77 13.86
N GLN A 74 -6.11 -22.85 14.31
CA GLN A 74 -4.72 -23.16 13.93
C GLN A 74 -4.47 -23.29 12.41
N GLY A 75 -5.50 -23.56 11.60
CA GLY A 75 -5.38 -23.58 10.14
C GLY A 75 -5.14 -22.21 9.51
N ASN A 76 -5.68 -21.14 10.12
CA ASN A 76 -5.60 -19.78 9.58
C ASN A 76 -4.18 -19.21 9.59
N LEU A 77 -3.32 -19.64 10.52
CA LEU A 77 -1.98 -19.07 10.65
C LEU A 77 -1.09 -19.38 9.43
N LYS A 78 -1.21 -20.60 8.90
CA LYS A 78 -0.43 -21.04 7.73
C LYS A 78 -0.90 -20.34 6.46
N GLU A 79 -2.21 -20.21 6.27
CA GLU A 79 -2.79 -19.51 5.11
C GLU A 79 -2.49 -18.00 5.18
N ARG A 80 -2.61 -17.40 6.36
CA ARG A 80 -2.21 -16.02 6.63
C ARG A 80 -0.75 -15.77 6.25
N ASN A 81 0.17 -16.61 6.73
CA ASN A 81 1.59 -16.44 6.44
C ASN A 81 1.89 -16.64 4.94
N LYS A 82 1.21 -17.57 4.28
CA LYS A 82 1.31 -17.76 2.82
C LYS A 82 0.83 -16.52 2.06
N PHE A 83 -0.29 -15.94 2.49
CA PHE A 83 -0.84 -14.72 1.91
C PHE A 83 0.14 -13.55 2.03
N LEU A 84 0.59 -13.24 3.25
CA LEU A 84 1.53 -12.15 3.51
C LEU A 84 2.87 -12.34 2.79
N ALA A 85 3.38 -13.58 2.72
CA ALA A 85 4.61 -13.88 2.00
C ALA A 85 4.46 -13.62 0.50
N ARG A 86 3.30 -13.97 -0.09
CA ARG A 86 2.99 -13.67 -1.50
C ARG A 86 2.96 -12.18 -1.73
N GLU A 87 2.24 -11.41 -0.91
CA GLU A 87 2.20 -9.94 -1.01
C GLU A 87 3.59 -9.32 -0.93
N ALA A 88 4.38 -9.71 0.08
CA ALA A 88 5.73 -9.20 0.27
C ALA A 88 6.62 -9.52 -0.93
N SER A 89 6.50 -10.72 -1.51
CA SER A 89 7.26 -11.11 -2.69
C SER A 89 6.88 -10.31 -3.93
N SER A 90 5.58 -10.08 -4.17
CA SER A 90 5.10 -9.27 -5.28
C SER A 90 5.53 -7.81 -5.14
N LEU A 91 5.42 -7.23 -3.94
CA LEU A 91 5.85 -5.86 -3.68
C LEU A 91 7.36 -5.69 -3.81
N LYS A 92 8.13 -6.67 -3.34
CA LYS A 92 9.58 -6.69 -3.53
C LYS A 92 9.93 -6.72 -5.03
N TYR A 93 9.27 -7.59 -5.79
CA TYR A 93 9.46 -7.66 -7.24
C TYR A 93 9.17 -6.31 -7.91
N LEU A 94 8.03 -5.68 -7.61
CA LEU A 94 7.69 -4.37 -8.17
C LEU A 94 8.72 -3.27 -7.79
N ALA A 95 9.21 -3.28 -6.56
CA ALA A 95 10.23 -2.34 -6.11
C ALA A 95 11.55 -2.50 -6.89
N GLU A 96 11.99 -3.75 -7.08
CA GLU A 96 13.24 -4.08 -7.77
C GLU A 96 13.12 -3.84 -9.29
N GLU A 97 12.05 -4.33 -9.92
CA GLU A 97 11.84 -4.25 -11.37
C GLU A 97 11.69 -2.80 -11.84
N PHE A 98 10.87 -2.01 -11.15
CA PHE A 98 10.61 -0.62 -11.54
C PHE A 98 11.54 0.39 -10.87
N SER A 99 12.43 -0.07 -9.97
CA SER A 99 13.31 0.79 -9.17
C SER A 99 12.55 1.92 -8.46
N ILE A 100 11.35 1.60 -7.93
CA ILE A 100 10.51 2.54 -7.19
C ILE A 100 10.49 2.19 -5.70
N PRO A 101 10.42 3.19 -4.80
CA PRO A 101 10.17 2.93 -3.39
C PRO A 101 8.76 2.36 -3.21
N VAL A 102 8.69 1.27 -2.44
CA VAL A 102 7.43 0.69 -1.94
C VAL A 102 7.46 0.78 -0.43
N SER A 103 6.53 1.54 0.16
CA SER A 103 6.39 1.69 1.60
C SER A 103 5.16 0.95 2.09
N PHE A 104 5.34 0.13 3.13
CA PHE A 104 4.26 -0.61 3.77
C PHE A 104 4.20 -0.24 5.27
N SER A 105 3.03 0.23 5.71
CA SER A 105 2.78 0.59 7.10
C SER A 105 2.27 -0.62 7.89
N PHE A 106 3.03 -1.04 8.90
CA PHE A 106 2.62 -2.09 9.83
C PHE A 106 2.07 -1.44 11.11
N PHE A 107 0.79 -1.64 11.41
CA PHE A 107 0.26 -1.26 12.72
C PHE A 107 0.92 -2.12 13.81
N LEU A 108 1.42 -1.49 14.89
CA LEU A 108 2.23 -2.09 15.97
C LEU A 108 1.69 -3.44 16.51
N SER A 109 0.38 -3.65 16.44
CA SER A 109 -0.29 -4.92 16.77
C SER A 109 0.20 -6.12 15.94
N PHE A 110 0.71 -5.92 14.72
CA PHE A 110 1.16 -7.00 13.85
C PHE A 110 2.56 -7.52 14.21
N LEU A 111 3.40 -6.69 14.83
CA LEU A 111 4.69 -7.12 15.36
C LEU A 111 4.49 -8.23 16.41
N PHE A 112 3.43 -8.12 17.21
CA PHE A 112 3.01 -9.15 18.16
C PHE A 112 2.41 -10.41 17.50
N PHE A 113 1.94 -10.33 16.24
CA PHE A 113 1.33 -11.47 15.52
C PHE A 113 2.31 -12.29 14.67
N ILE A 114 3.50 -11.75 14.37
CA ILE A 114 4.61 -12.49 13.75
C ILE A 114 5.49 -13.16 14.81
N LEU A 115 5.55 -12.58 16.02
CA LEU A 115 6.41 -13.04 17.11
C LEU A 115 5.79 -14.13 18.02
N TYR A 116 4.54 -14.54 17.77
CA TYR A 116 3.84 -15.60 18.51
C TYR A 116 3.13 -16.58 17.58
#